data_AF-A0A7J4J2S9-F1
#
_entry.id   AF-A0A7J4J2S9-F1
#
_cell.length_a   1.000
_cell.length_b   1.000
_cell.length_c   1.000
_cell.angle_alpha   90.00
_cell.angle_beta   90.00
_cell.angle_gamma   90.00
#
_symmetry.space_group_name_H-M   'P 1'
#
loop_
_entity.id
_entity.type
_entity.pdbx_description
1 polymer ?
#
loop_
_entity_poly.entity_id
_entity_poly.type
_entity_poly.pdbx_seq_one_letter_code
_entity_poly.pdbx_strand_id
1 'polypeptide(L)'
;MVKKLRVDYFPARCVGNGNCAAIAPEQFALVGEKAILKRGKTENGVSFLEGEFHSPEDILAAGQGCPANAIQVTDLETGEVLVSADVNETTLREVVAKYDDATEFVLDPAGYFLVRIDSSAKVIEIGFCNGRNKLVLKVVGTKPLDIYHTIIVHEKLKLRPEHYAYLGRELQKAYIALQKGIAYVQDDELVL
;
A
#
# COMPACT_ATOMS: atom_id res chain seq x y z
N MET A 1 -0.47 15.77 -27.80
CA MET A 1 -0.29 17.23 -27.77
C MET A 1 1.16 17.47 -27.39
N VAL A 2 1.94 18.27 -28.11
CA VAL A 2 3.36 18.45 -27.73
C VAL A 2 3.44 19.54 -26.66
N LYS A 3 4.20 19.30 -25.59
CA LYS A 3 4.55 20.32 -24.59
C LYS A 3 6.05 20.35 -24.34
N LYS A 4 6.59 21.54 -24.11
CA LYS A 4 7.96 21.73 -23.66
C LYS A 4 8.02 21.67 -22.14
N LEU A 5 8.59 20.60 -21.60
CA LEU A 5 8.60 20.34 -20.15
C LEU A 5 10.03 20.20 -19.62
N ARG A 6 10.18 20.50 -18.33
CA ARG A 6 11.28 20.05 -17.50
C ARG A 6 10.75 18.99 -16.54
N VAL A 7 11.42 17.84 -16.51
CA VAL A 7 11.14 16.74 -15.60
C VAL A 7 12.30 16.62 -14.65
N ASP A 8 12.10 16.94 -13.38
CA ASP A 8 13.08 16.74 -12.32
C ASP A 8 12.76 15.45 -11.57
N TYR A 9 13.76 14.58 -11.42
CA TYR A 9 13.70 13.35 -10.63
C TYR A 9 14.66 13.48 -9.44
N PHE A 10 14.16 13.16 -8.26
CA PHE A 10 14.88 13.22 -6.99
C PHE A 10 15.21 11.80 -6.48
N PRO A 11 16.36 11.20 -6.89
CA PRO A 11 16.77 9.85 -6.46
C PRO A 11 16.75 9.63 -4.95
N ALA A 12 17.04 10.66 -4.16
CA ALA A 12 17.04 10.59 -2.71
C ALA A 12 15.64 10.30 -2.12
N ARG A 13 14.56 10.76 -2.77
CA ARG A 13 13.17 10.55 -2.34
C ARG A 13 12.59 9.22 -2.84
N CYS A 14 13.17 8.63 -3.88
CA CYS A 14 12.59 7.45 -4.54
C CYS A 14 12.62 6.18 -3.67
N VAL A 15 11.44 5.55 -3.54
CA VAL A 15 11.22 4.30 -2.79
C VAL A 15 11.10 3.05 -3.67
N GLY A 16 11.42 3.16 -4.96
CA GLY A 16 11.45 1.99 -5.85
C GLY A 16 10.09 1.40 -6.25
N ASN A 17 8.99 2.11 -6.01
CA ASN A 17 7.65 1.57 -6.26
C ASN A 17 7.39 1.20 -7.75
N GLY A 18 8.01 1.91 -8.70
CA GLY A 18 8.01 1.52 -10.12
C GLY A 18 6.86 2.08 -10.97
N ASN A 19 5.86 2.77 -10.40
CA ASN A 19 4.74 3.35 -11.16
C ASN A 19 5.17 4.22 -12.35
N CYS A 20 6.17 5.09 -12.14
CA CYS A 20 6.69 5.95 -13.20
C CYS A 20 7.22 5.16 -14.42
N ALA A 21 7.89 4.03 -14.19
CA ALA A 21 8.41 3.17 -15.26
C ALA A 21 7.30 2.38 -15.96
N ALA A 22 6.19 2.09 -15.27
CA ALA A 22 5.03 1.46 -15.87
C ALA A 22 4.20 2.44 -16.73
N ILE A 23 4.08 3.69 -16.28
CA ILE A 23 3.28 4.73 -16.96
C ILE A 23 4.05 5.37 -18.11
N ALA A 24 5.29 5.78 -17.88
CA ALA A 24 6.14 6.49 -18.86
C ALA A 24 7.46 5.72 -19.10
N PRO A 25 7.40 4.51 -19.70
CA PRO A 25 8.56 3.65 -19.88
C PRO A 25 9.62 4.22 -20.83
N GLU A 26 9.31 5.21 -21.65
CA GLU A 26 10.31 5.85 -22.52
C GLU A 26 11.27 6.74 -21.73
N GLN A 27 10.77 7.36 -20.65
CA GLN A 27 11.52 8.31 -19.82
C GLN A 27 11.98 7.69 -18.51
N PHE A 28 11.31 6.66 -18.00
CA PHE A 28 11.68 6.03 -16.74
C PHE A 28 12.01 4.54 -16.92
N ALA A 29 12.86 4.03 -16.04
CA ALA A 29 13.05 2.59 -15.83
C ALA A 29 13.22 2.31 -14.34
N LEU A 30 12.78 1.15 -13.88
CA LEU A 30 13.12 0.64 -12.57
C LEU A 30 14.41 -0.18 -12.69
N VAL A 31 15.46 0.20 -11.95
CA VAL A 31 16.76 -0.49 -11.95
C VAL A 31 17.16 -0.77 -10.52
N GLY A 32 17.17 -2.06 -10.15
CA GLY A 32 17.34 -2.48 -8.77
C GLY A 32 16.21 -1.93 -7.90
N GLU A 33 16.56 -1.21 -6.85
CA GLU A 33 15.60 -0.68 -5.86
C GLU A 33 15.11 0.74 -6.16
N LYS A 34 15.55 1.38 -7.26
CA LYS A 34 15.16 2.77 -7.58
C LYS A 34 14.82 2.94 -9.05
N ALA A 35 13.98 3.95 -9.32
CA ALA A 35 13.77 4.41 -10.67
C ALA A 35 15.00 5.19 -11.18
N ILE A 36 15.11 5.30 -12.50
CA ILE A 36 16.06 6.19 -13.18
C ILE A 36 15.31 7.03 -14.20
N LEU A 37 15.77 8.26 -14.41
CA LEU A 37 15.32 9.12 -15.52
C LEU A 37 16.26 8.88 -16.72
N LYS A 38 15.73 8.24 -17.76
CA LYS A 38 16.46 7.91 -18.99
C LYS A 38 16.88 9.18 -19.71
N ARG A 39 18.12 9.20 -20.20
CA ARG A 39 18.71 10.33 -20.94
C ARG A 39 18.73 11.65 -20.13
N GLY A 40 18.45 11.59 -18.83
CA GLY A 40 18.52 12.74 -17.95
C GLY A 40 19.96 13.13 -17.64
N LYS A 41 20.19 14.42 -17.45
CA LYS A 41 21.44 14.94 -16.89
C LYS A 41 21.32 14.92 -15.38
N THR A 42 22.42 14.76 -14.65
CA THR A 42 22.40 14.82 -13.18
C THR A 42 23.24 15.98 -12.71
N GLU A 43 22.67 16.80 -11.84
CA GLU A 43 23.33 17.94 -11.22
C GLU A 43 22.84 18.06 -9.77
N ASN A 44 23.76 18.25 -8.82
CA ASN A 44 23.45 18.39 -7.39
C ASN A 44 22.52 17.28 -6.83
N GLY A 45 22.65 16.05 -7.33
CA GLY A 45 21.85 14.91 -6.89
C GLY A 45 20.42 14.86 -7.45
N VAL A 46 20.05 15.76 -8.36
CA VAL A 46 18.78 15.75 -9.10
C VAL A 46 19.06 15.32 -10.53
N SER A 47 18.31 14.34 -11.03
CA SER A 47 18.36 13.97 -12.45
C SER A 47 17.24 14.70 -13.18
N PHE A 48 17.53 15.38 -14.28
CA PHE A 48 16.52 16.15 -15.01
C PHE A 48 16.59 15.92 -16.51
N LEU A 49 15.44 16.08 -17.17
CA LEU A 49 15.27 16.03 -18.61
C LEU A 49 14.44 17.22 -19.05
N GLU A 50 14.91 17.92 -20.07
CA GLU A 50 14.20 19.05 -20.68
C GLU A 50 14.01 18.75 -22.16
N GLY A 51 12.83 19.08 -22.69
CA GLY A 51 12.55 18.88 -24.10
C GLY A 51 11.09 18.95 -24.46
N GLU A 52 10.82 18.65 -25.72
CA GLU A 52 9.46 18.47 -26.23
C GLU A 52 9.00 17.03 -25.99
N PHE A 53 7.86 16.90 -25.31
CA PHE A 53 7.23 15.62 -25.02
C PHE A 53 5.97 15.51 -25.86
N HIS A 54 5.86 14.45 -26.65
CA HIS A 54 4.70 14.18 -27.51
C HIS A 54 3.49 13.62 -26.74
N SER A 55 3.75 12.99 -25.59
CA SER A 55 2.78 12.45 -24.64
C SER A 55 3.00 13.05 -23.24
N PRO A 56 2.77 14.36 -23.05
CA PRO A 56 2.99 15.02 -21.76
C PRO A 56 2.08 14.46 -20.66
N GLU A 57 0.90 13.93 -21.00
CA GLU A 57 -0.02 13.27 -20.08
C GLU A 57 0.63 12.10 -19.32
N ASP A 58 1.46 11.29 -19.98
CA ASP A 58 2.14 10.15 -19.35
C ASP A 58 3.20 10.63 -18.36
N ILE A 59 3.88 11.74 -18.66
CA ILE A 59 4.87 12.35 -17.77
C ILE A 59 4.19 12.92 -16.52
N LEU A 60 3.07 13.63 -16.70
CA LEU A 60 2.27 14.15 -15.60
C LEU A 60 1.71 13.01 -14.73
N ALA A 61 1.16 11.97 -15.36
CA ALA A 61 0.64 10.80 -14.67
C ALA A 61 1.75 10.03 -13.94
N ALA A 62 2.96 9.92 -14.50
CA ALA A 62 4.11 9.30 -13.84
C ALA A 62 4.53 10.08 -12.59
N GLY A 63 4.49 11.42 -12.65
CA GLY A 63 4.73 12.28 -11.50
C GLY A 63 3.67 12.14 -10.42
N GLN A 64 2.39 12.27 -10.79
CA GLN A 64 1.24 12.13 -9.90
C GLN A 64 1.13 10.73 -9.28
N GLY A 65 1.53 9.70 -10.03
CA GLY A 65 1.54 8.32 -9.58
C GLY A 65 2.74 7.96 -8.70
N CYS A 66 3.67 8.88 -8.43
CA CYS A 66 4.82 8.63 -7.57
C CYS A 66 4.42 8.75 -6.09
N PRO A 67 4.38 7.66 -5.30
CA PRO A 67 3.95 7.74 -3.90
C PRO A 67 4.93 8.48 -2.98
N ALA A 68 6.13 8.80 -3.47
CA ALA A 68 7.17 9.49 -2.72
C ALA A 68 7.43 10.92 -3.22
N ASN A 69 6.59 11.44 -4.12
CA ASN A 69 6.73 12.76 -4.73
C ASN A 69 8.17 13.01 -5.24
N ALA A 70 8.76 11.99 -5.85
CA ALA A 70 10.15 12.03 -6.31
C ALA A 70 10.29 12.62 -7.73
N ILE A 71 9.20 13.10 -8.33
CA ILE A 71 9.16 13.61 -9.70
C ILE A 71 8.42 14.95 -9.69
N GLN A 72 9.05 16.00 -10.21
CA GLN A 72 8.44 17.29 -10.49
C GLN A 72 8.39 17.52 -12.00
N VAL A 73 7.31 18.14 -12.47
CA VAL A 73 7.12 18.49 -13.87
C VAL A 73 6.80 19.97 -13.97
N THR A 74 7.60 20.71 -14.73
CA THR A 74 7.45 22.14 -14.95
C THR A 74 7.23 22.41 -16.43
N ASP A 75 6.25 23.24 -16.76
CA ASP A 75 6.04 23.76 -18.10
C ASP A 75 7.10 24.84 -18.39
N LEU A 76 7.93 24.62 -19.41
CA LEU A 76 9.04 25.52 -19.72
C LEU A 76 8.59 26.78 -20.46
N GLU A 77 7.37 26.82 -21.01
CA GLU A 77 6.85 28.00 -21.69
C GLU A 77 6.23 28.98 -20.69
N THR A 78 5.49 28.47 -19.70
CA THR A 78 4.80 29.29 -18.70
C THR A 78 5.59 29.42 -17.39
N GLY A 79 6.52 28.51 -17.11
CA GLY A 79 7.21 28.39 -15.82
C GLY A 79 6.36 27.73 -14.73
N GLU A 80 5.15 27.25 -15.06
CA GLU A 80 4.22 26.64 -14.11
C GLU A 80 4.68 25.25 -13.69
N VAL A 81 4.64 24.94 -12.39
CA VAL A 81 4.86 23.59 -11.87
C VAL A 81 3.56 22.79 -11.98
N LEU A 82 3.49 21.91 -12.97
CA LEU A 82 2.31 21.08 -13.27
C LEU A 82 2.17 19.87 -12.33
N VAL A 83 3.30 19.37 -11.81
CA VAL A 83 3.35 18.35 -10.76
C VAL A 83 4.43 18.75 -9.78
N SER A 84 4.08 19.02 -8.52
CA SER A 84 5.04 19.40 -7.48
C SER A 84 5.63 18.16 -6.81
N ALA A 85 6.94 18.20 -6.55
CA ALA A 85 7.58 17.22 -5.67
C ALA A 85 7.38 17.54 -4.18
N ASP A 86 6.89 18.74 -3.85
CA ASP A 86 6.67 19.18 -2.48
C ASP A 86 5.22 18.97 -2.05
N VAL A 87 5.04 18.50 -0.82
CA VAL A 87 3.73 18.27 -0.21
C VAL A 87 3.11 19.61 0.16
N ASN A 88 1.90 19.89 -0.34
CA ASN A 88 1.15 21.08 0.04
C ASN A 88 0.31 20.79 1.29
N GLU A 89 0.69 21.39 2.42
CA GLU A 89 -0.01 21.22 3.71
C GLU A 89 -0.96 22.40 4.03
N THR A 90 -1.20 23.31 3.10
CA THR A 90 -2.04 24.51 3.34
C THR A 90 -3.47 24.17 3.76
N THR A 91 -4.00 23.05 3.26
CA THR A 91 -5.34 22.55 3.59
C THR A 91 -5.30 21.32 4.49
N LEU A 92 -4.17 21.07 5.16
CA LEU A 92 -4.00 19.94 6.06
C LEU A 92 -5.03 20.00 7.19
N ARG A 93 -5.78 18.91 7.35
CA ARG A 93 -6.65 18.68 8.51
C ARG A 93 -6.04 17.61 9.39
N GLU A 94 -5.54 18.01 10.54
CA GLU A 94 -5.07 17.09 11.56
C GLU A 94 -6.22 16.60 12.44
N VAL A 95 -6.29 15.30 12.69
CA VAL A 95 -7.30 14.67 13.56
C VAL A 95 -6.60 13.67 14.46
N VAL A 96 -6.83 13.77 15.77
CA VAL A 96 -6.33 12.80 16.75
C VAL A 96 -7.20 11.54 16.69
N ALA A 97 -6.56 10.39 16.50
CA ALA A 97 -7.25 9.10 16.53
C ALA A 97 -7.84 8.83 17.92
N LYS A 98 -9.07 8.32 17.95
CA LYS A 98 -9.77 7.91 19.17
C LYS A 98 -10.59 6.66 18.88
N TYR A 99 -10.69 5.79 19.87
CA TYR A 99 -11.55 4.61 19.85
C TYR A 99 -11.86 4.21 21.30
N ASP A 100 -13.11 3.90 21.59
CA ASP A 100 -13.57 3.39 22.89
C ASP A 100 -14.20 2.00 22.72
N ASP A 101 -13.47 0.97 23.15
CA ASP A 101 -13.92 -0.43 23.10
C ASP A 101 -15.29 -0.64 23.76
N ALA A 102 -15.60 0.08 24.84
CA ALA A 102 -16.82 -0.14 25.61
C ALA A 102 -18.07 0.38 24.89
N THR A 103 -17.93 1.37 24.01
CA THR A 103 -19.07 2.08 23.40
C THR A 103 -19.12 1.95 21.89
N GLU A 104 -17.99 1.70 21.22
CA GLU A 104 -17.88 1.66 19.77
C GLU A 104 -17.72 0.23 19.21
N PHE A 105 -17.42 -0.76 20.05
CA PHE A 105 -17.38 -2.15 19.59
C PHE A 105 -18.78 -2.67 19.25
N VAL A 106 -18.94 -3.13 18.00
CA VAL A 106 -20.18 -3.71 17.51
C VAL A 106 -19.88 -5.02 16.82
N LEU A 107 -20.45 -6.11 17.34
CA LEU A 107 -20.34 -7.44 16.74
C LEU A 107 -20.87 -7.46 15.31
N ASP A 108 -20.23 -8.26 14.45
CA ASP A 108 -20.74 -8.50 13.11
C ASP A 108 -21.99 -9.39 13.17
N PRO A 109 -23.12 -9.00 12.56
CA PRO A 109 -24.28 -9.87 12.48
C PRO A 109 -24.01 -11.15 11.68
N ALA A 110 -23.00 -11.16 10.80
CA ALA A 110 -22.65 -12.34 10.03
C ALA A 110 -21.95 -13.41 10.88
N GLY A 111 -21.15 -13.02 11.87
CA GLY A 111 -20.34 -13.95 12.66
C GLY A 111 -19.02 -13.40 13.17
N TYR A 112 -18.12 -14.30 13.58
CA TYR A 112 -16.78 -13.96 14.08
C TYR A 112 -15.73 -14.95 13.57
N PHE A 113 -14.46 -14.55 13.67
CA PHE A 113 -13.33 -15.38 13.30
C PHE A 113 -12.66 -16.00 14.52
N LEU A 114 -12.19 -17.22 14.34
CA LEU A 114 -11.26 -17.92 15.21
C LEU A 114 -9.95 -18.10 14.44
N VAL A 115 -8.85 -17.64 15.03
CA VAL A 115 -7.52 -17.72 14.44
C VAL A 115 -6.69 -18.75 15.19
N ARG A 116 -6.02 -19.63 14.45
CA ARG A 116 -5.13 -20.64 15.02
C ARG A 116 -3.85 -20.74 14.19
N ILE A 117 -2.74 -20.98 14.87
CA ILE A 117 -1.48 -21.37 14.23
C ILE A 117 -1.32 -22.88 14.37
N ASP A 118 -1.03 -23.55 13.26
CA ASP A 118 -0.49 -24.91 13.27
C ASP A 118 1.02 -24.83 13.03
N SER A 119 1.79 -24.86 14.11
CA SER A 119 3.26 -24.78 14.05
C SER A 119 3.90 -26.00 13.38
N SER A 120 3.22 -27.16 13.40
CA SER A 120 3.73 -28.39 12.79
C SER A 120 3.63 -28.35 11.28
N ALA A 121 2.49 -27.90 10.76
CA ALA A 121 2.24 -27.72 9.33
C ALA A 121 2.75 -26.36 8.82
N LYS A 122 3.19 -25.47 9.71
CA LYS A 122 3.63 -24.09 9.44
C LYS A 122 2.58 -23.28 8.68
N VAL A 123 1.33 -23.35 9.12
CA VAL A 123 0.19 -22.62 8.53
C VAL A 123 -0.59 -21.85 9.58
N ILE A 124 -1.33 -20.85 9.11
CA ILE A 124 -2.37 -20.15 9.84
C ILE A 124 -3.72 -20.68 9.36
N GLU A 125 -4.60 -20.96 10.30
CA GLU A 125 -5.96 -21.40 10.05
C GLU A 125 -6.96 -20.37 10.56
N ILE A 126 -7.94 -20.05 9.73
CA ILE A 126 -9.06 -19.18 10.06
C ILE A 126 -10.34 -20.00 10.00
N GLY A 127 -11.07 -20.02 11.12
CA GLY A 127 -12.43 -20.50 11.17
C GLY A 127 -13.41 -19.34 11.23
N PHE A 128 -14.40 -19.28 10.34
CA PHE A 128 -15.50 -18.34 10.46
C PHE A 128 -16.73 -19.02 11.04
N CYS A 129 -17.17 -18.53 12.19
CA CYS A 129 -18.37 -18.98 12.89
C CYS A 129 -19.51 -17.99 12.63
N ASN A 130 -20.66 -18.47 12.17
CA ASN A 130 -21.82 -17.60 12.00
C ASN A 130 -22.44 -17.19 13.36
N GLY A 131 -23.44 -16.31 13.36
CA GLY A 131 -24.15 -15.86 14.56
C GLY A 131 -24.88 -16.95 15.39
N ARG A 132 -24.79 -18.23 14.99
CA ARG A 132 -25.28 -19.39 15.75
C ARG A 132 -24.14 -20.29 16.25
N ASN A 133 -22.91 -19.77 16.31
CA ASN A 133 -21.70 -20.50 16.69
C ASN A 133 -21.41 -21.73 15.81
N LYS A 134 -21.89 -21.74 14.56
CA LYS A 134 -21.58 -22.80 13.60
C LYS A 134 -20.38 -22.39 12.77
N LEU A 135 -19.32 -23.20 12.79
CA LEU A 135 -18.21 -23.08 11.85
C LEU A 135 -18.75 -23.34 10.42
N VAL A 136 -18.76 -22.31 9.57
CA VAL A 136 -19.28 -22.39 8.20
C VAL A 136 -18.20 -22.27 7.13
N LEU A 137 -17.01 -21.79 7.49
CA LEU A 137 -15.86 -21.72 6.60
C LEU A 137 -14.58 -21.95 7.39
N LYS A 138 -13.64 -22.69 6.78
CA LYS A 138 -12.25 -22.79 7.22
C LYS A 138 -11.34 -22.41 6.06
N VAL A 139 -10.42 -21.48 6.30
CA VAL A 139 -9.38 -21.07 5.34
C VAL A 139 -8.01 -21.37 5.96
N VAL A 140 -7.09 -21.92 5.17
CA VAL A 140 -5.74 -22.28 5.63
C VAL A 140 -4.74 -21.65 4.67
N GLY A 141 -3.69 -21.02 5.20
CA GLY A 141 -2.66 -20.41 4.39
C GLY A 141 -1.39 -20.10 5.17
N THR A 142 -0.34 -19.69 4.47
CA THR A 142 0.96 -19.37 5.08
C THR A 142 1.22 -17.87 5.16
N LYS A 143 0.46 -17.05 4.43
CA LYS A 143 0.60 -15.59 4.37
C LYS A 143 -0.73 -14.88 4.64
N PRO A 144 -0.74 -13.76 5.38
CA PRO A 144 -1.95 -12.96 5.62
C PRO A 144 -2.68 -12.55 4.34
N LEU A 145 -1.95 -12.04 3.34
CA LEU A 145 -2.51 -11.57 2.06
C LEU A 145 -3.35 -12.65 1.38
N ASP A 146 -2.82 -13.86 1.25
CA ASP A 146 -3.51 -14.97 0.59
C ASP A 146 -4.81 -15.32 1.32
N ILE A 147 -4.79 -15.30 2.66
CA ILE A 147 -5.92 -15.68 3.49
C ILE A 147 -7.03 -14.63 3.43
N TYR A 148 -6.73 -13.36 3.73
CA TYR A 148 -7.78 -12.33 3.73
C TYR A 148 -8.30 -12.05 2.31
N HIS A 149 -7.44 -12.13 1.28
CA HIS A 149 -7.88 -11.98 -0.10
C HIS A 149 -8.84 -13.11 -0.50
N THR A 150 -8.54 -14.35 -0.09
CA THR A 150 -9.45 -15.48 -0.31
C THR A 150 -10.81 -15.25 0.35
N ILE A 151 -10.82 -14.84 1.62
CA ILE A 151 -12.05 -14.56 2.37
C ILE A 151 -12.88 -13.44 1.71
N ILE A 152 -12.23 -12.35 1.29
CA ILE A 152 -12.91 -11.15 0.76
C ILE A 152 -13.35 -11.35 -0.69
N VAL A 153 -12.46 -11.86 -1.55
CA VAL A 153 -12.64 -11.85 -3.01
C VAL A 153 -13.21 -13.16 -3.52
N HIS A 154 -12.76 -14.30 -2.98
CA HIS A 154 -13.15 -15.62 -3.47
C HIS A 154 -14.38 -16.16 -2.74
N GLU A 155 -14.37 -16.13 -1.42
CA GLU A 155 -15.49 -16.56 -0.57
C GLU A 155 -16.57 -15.48 -0.40
N LYS A 156 -16.21 -14.21 -0.66
CA LYS A 156 -17.13 -13.07 -0.67
C LYS A 156 -17.95 -12.96 0.62
N LEU A 157 -17.36 -13.28 1.77
CA LEU A 157 -18.00 -13.04 3.05
C LEU A 157 -18.29 -11.55 3.18
N LYS A 158 -19.52 -11.22 3.54
CA LYS A 158 -19.95 -9.83 3.76
C LYS A 158 -19.88 -9.53 5.25
N LEU A 159 -18.92 -8.71 5.61
CA LEU A 159 -18.66 -8.27 6.97
C LEU A 159 -18.63 -6.74 7.01
N ARG A 160 -18.70 -6.19 8.21
CA ARG A 160 -18.42 -4.78 8.44
C ARG A 160 -16.95 -4.46 8.12
N PRO A 161 -16.64 -3.27 7.57
CA PRO A 161 -15.27 -2.85 7.26
C PRO A 161 -14.26 -3.04 8.40
N GLU A 162 -14.67 -2.74 9.62
CA GLU A 162 -13.84 -2.83 10.83
C GLU A 162 -13.42 -4.28 11.12
N HIS A 163 -14.26 -5.26 10.81
CA HIS A 163 -13.94 -6.68 11.00
C HIS A 163 -12.96 -7.21 9.95
N TYR A 164 -12.94 -6.65 8.73
CA TYR A 164 -11.86 -6.96 7.78
C TYR A 164 -10.52 -6.39 8.27
N ALA A 165 -10.52 -5.18 8.84
CA ALA A 165 -9.31 -4.58 9.42
C ALA A 165 -8.80 -5.41 10.62
N TYR A 166 -9.71 -5.82 11.51
CA TYR A 166 -9.41 -6.74 12.61
C TYR A 166 -8.81 -8.06 12.13
N LEU A 167 -9.42 -8.69 11.12
CA LEU A 167 -8.91 -9.93 10.53
C LEU A 167 -7.47 -9.74 10.00
N GLY A 168 -7.22 -8.62 9.30
CA GLY A 168 -5.88 -8.28 8.82
C GLY A 168 -4.86 -8.15 9.95
N ARG A 169 -5.24 -7.47 11.06
CA ARG A 169 -4.41 -7.31 12.26
C ARG A 169 -4.05 -8.66 12.89
N GLU A 170 -5.05 -9.50 13.14
CA GLU A 170 -4.84 -10.81 13.77
C GLU A 170 -4.05 -11.77 12.86
N LEU A 171 -4.29 -11.76 11.54
CA LEU A 171 -3.50 -12.54 10.59
C LEU A 171 -2.03 -12.12 10.58
N GLN A 172 -1.74 -10.82 10.60
CA GLN A 172 -0.37 -10.34 10.64
C GLN A 172 0.34 -10.73 11.95
N LYS A 173 -0.36 -10.64 13.10
CA LYS A 173 0.16 -11.14 14.39
C LYS A 173 0.44 -12.64 14.34
N ALA A 174 -0.52 -13.43 13.86
CA ALA A 174 -0.37 -14.88 13.74
C ALA A 174 0.79 -15.25 12.81
N TYR A 175 0.98 -14.51 11.71
CA TYR A 175 2.11 -14.70 10.80
C TYR A 175 3.44 -14.42 11.48
N ILE A 176 3.58 -13.30 12.19
CA ILE A 176 4.81 -12.98 12.94
C ILE A 176 5.11 -14.06 13.98
N ALA A 177 4.10 -14.49 14.73
CA ALA A 177 4.25 -15.53 15.73
C ALA A 177 4.70 -16.86 15.12
N LEU A 178 4.11 -17.26 14.00
CA LEU A 178 4.52 -18.44 13.25
C LEU A 178 5.96 -18.34 12.73
N GLN A 179 6.36 -17.19 12.16
CA GLN A 179 7.72 -17.00 11.63
C GLN A 179 8.78 -17.02 12.75
N LYS A 180 8.45 -16.47 13.92
CA LYS A 180 9.36 -16.40 15.07
C LYS A 180 9.30 -17.63 15.97
N GLY A 181 8.31 -18.50 15.80
CA GLY A 181 8.08 -19.64 16.69
C GLY A 181 7.67 -19.23 18.12
N ILE A 182 6.99 -18.09 18.28
CA ILE A 182 6.50 -17.60 19.56
C ILE A 182 5.01 -17.93 19.74
N ALA A 183 4.51 -17.81 20.97
CA ALA A 183 3.11 -18.02 21.27
C ALA A 183 2.23 -16.96 20.57
N TYR A 184 1.07 -17.41 20.10
CA TYR A 184 -0.01 -16.56 19.61
C TYR A 184 -1.26 -16.84 20.43
N VAL A 185 -1.86 -15.78 20.94
CA VAL A 185 -3.19 -15.79 21.53
C VAL A 185 -3.97 -14.68 20.82
N GLN A 186 -5.16 -15.03 20.33
CA GLN A 186 -6.03 -14.06 19.66
C GLN A 186 -6.40 -12.95 20.65
N ASP A 187 -6.45 -11.71 20.16
CA ASP A 187 -6.72 -10.49 20.95
C ASP A 187 -5.63 -10.08 21.97
N ASP A 188 -4.71 -10.96 22.34
CA ASP A 188 -3.55 -10.62 23.18
C ASP A 188 -2.38 -10.07 22.33
N GLU A 189 -1.56 -9.21 22.95
CA GLU A 189 -0.33 -8.72 22.32
C GLU A 189 0.74 -9.81 22.20
N LEU A 190 1.57 -9.70 21.16
CA LEU A 190 2.72 -10.58 21.01
C LEU A 190 3.81 -10.21 22.03
N VAL A 191 4.37 -11.22 22.70
CA VAL A 191 5.58 -11.07 23.50
C VAL A 191 6.78 -11.36 22.59
N LEU A 192 7.49 -10.29 22.19
CA LEU A 192 8.59 -10.33 21.21
C LEU A 192 9.98 -10.54 21.82
#